data_AF-A0A9D2ACK1-F1
#
_entry.id   AF-A0A9D2ACK1-F1
#
_cell.length_a   1.000
_cell.length_b   1.000
_cell.length_c   1.000
_cell.angle_alpha   90.00
_cell.angle_beta   90.00
_cell.angle_gamma   90.00
#
_symmetry.space_group_name_H-M   'P 1'
#
loop_
_entity.id
_entity.type
_entity.pdbx_description
1 polymer ?
#
loop_
_entity_poly.entity_id
_entity_poly.type
_entity_poly.pdbx_seq_one_letter_code
_entity_poly.pdbx_strand_id
1 'polypeptide(L)'
;MTELFRPDGHLTDEGLQALIGGELDELGRLEAAEHLSFCDACLVRYTALLEGDVLQEPPTDQTLPVLRRLRRRAAQALMSRYTAAAAAVLITGTLWYTGIFADIAGVFTVRGEDMTPQPPAASQPAREEEPGSAILRAVSDWSEKVQSALRPAYQAPQPKAKTDRSDNADAPASGKADAADPASTQTKGVD
;
A
#
# COMPACT_ATOMS: atom_id res chain seq x y z
N MET A 1 7.52 -41.27 -29.29
CA MET A 1 8.20 -40.12 -28.71
C MET A 1 8.40 -39.15 -29.86
N THR A 2 7.50 -38.19 -30.01
CA THR A 2 7.66 -37.11 -30.99
C THR A 2 8.82 -36.24 -30.53
N GLU A 3 9.73 -35.88 -31.43
CA GLU A 3 10.79 -34.92 -31.10
C GLU A 3 10.15 -33.55 -30.85
N LEU A 4 10.40 -32.97 -29.67
CA LEU A 4 9.85 -31.67 -29.29
C LEU A 4 10.57 -30.52 -30.03
N PHE A 5 11.85 -30.70 -30.30
CA PHE A 5 12.70 -29.71 -30.95
C PHE A 5 13.19 -30.20 -32.30
N ARG A 6 13.24 -29.29 -33.26
CA ARG A 6 13.87 -29.47 -34.56
C ARG A 6 15.39 -29.36 -34.44
N PRO A 7 16.16 -29.82 -35.45
CA PRO A 7 17.62 -29.67 -35.47
C PRO A 7 18.12 -28.22 -35.44
N ASP A 8 17.26 -27.26 -35.81
CA ASP A 8 17.52 -25.83 -35.76
C ASP A 8 17.33 -25.23 -34.34
N GLY A 9 16.89 -26.04 -33.37
CA GLY A 9 16.65 -25.63 -31.99
C GLY A 9 15.29 -25.00 -31.74
N HIS A 10 14.39 -24.94 -32.73
CA HIS A 10 13.02 -24.46 -32.55
C HIS A 10 12.04 -25.59 -32.23
N LEU A 11 10.91 -25.25 -31.60
CA LEU A 11 9.82 -26.20 -31.38
C LEU A 11 9.26 -26.69 -32.73
N THR A 12 9.03 -28.01 -32.80
CA THR A 12 8.30 -28.64 -33.91
C THR A 12 6.85 -28.14 -33.96
N ASP A 13 6.21 -28.22 -35.13
CA ASP A 13 4.78 -27.87 -35.22
C ASP A 13 3.94 -28.85 -34.39
N GLU A 14 4.32 -30.13 -34.40
CA GLU A 14 3.72 -31.18 -33.58
C GLU A 14 3.93 -30.92 -32.08
N GLY A 15 5.12 -30.44 -31.68
CA GLY A 15 5.44 -30.07 -30.31
C GLY A 15 4.62 -28.87 -29.82
N LEU A 16 4.44 -27.86 -30.67
CA LEU A 16 3.54 -26.73 -30.38
C LEU A 16 2.08 -27.17 -30.24
N GLN A 17 1.61 -28.05 -31.12
CA GLN A 17 0.24 -28.54 -31.06
C GLN A 17 0.00 -29.40 -29.82
N ALA A 18 0.95 -30.27 -29.47
CA ALA A 18 0.92 -31.05 -28.23
C ALA A 18 0.91 -30.14 -27.00
N LEU A 19 1.63 -29.00 -27.04
CA LEU A 19 1.69 -28.04 -25.93
C LEU A 19 0.33 -27.36 -25.70
N ILE A 20 -0.33 -26.95 -26.79
CA ILE A 20 -1.67 -26.36 -26.73
C ILE A 20 -2.69 -27.39 -26.26
N GLY A 21 -2.58 -28.63 -26.76
CA GLY A 21 -3.44 -29.75 -26.36
C GLY A 21 -3.20 -30.27 -24.94
N GLY A 22 -2.13 -29.84 -24.27
CA GLY A 22 -1.76 -30.35 -22.94
C GLY A 22 -1.31 -31.82 -22.96
N GLU A 23 -0.82 -32.31 -24.09
CA GLU A 23 -0.44 -33.71 -24.31
C GLU A 23 1.04 -34.00 -23.96
N LEU A 24 1.84 -32.96 -23.66
CA LEU A 24 3.20 -33.16 -23.17
C LEU A 24 3.22 -33.68 -21.73
N ASP A 25 4.22 -34.50 -21.46
CA ASP A 25 4.60 -34.86 -20.11
C ASP A 25 5.12 -33.64 -19.32
N GLU A 26 5.23 -33.76 -17.99
CA GLU A 26 5.63 -32.64 -17.13
C GLU A 26 7.01 -32.07 -17.50
N LEU A 27 7.95 -32.92 -17.91
CA LEU A 27 9.28 -32.48 -18.34
C LEU A 27 9.21 -31.71 -19.66
N GLY A 28 8.55 -32.26 -20.68
CA GLY A 28 8.38 -31.58 -21.96
C GLY A 28 7.62 -30.26 -21.83
N ARG A 29 6.63 -30.18 -20.93
CA ARG A 29 5.93 -28.93 -20.61
C ARG A 29 6.86 -27.89 -20.00
N LEU A 30 7.75 -28.30 -19.10
CA LEU A 30 8.74 -27.40 -18.49
C LEU A 30 9.76 -26.92 -19.53
N GLU A 31 10.32 -27.83 -20.33
CA GLU A 31 11.28 -27.51 -21.39
C GLU A 31 10.67 -26.57 -22.43
N ALA A 32 9.43 -26.81 -22.85
CA ALA A 32 8.73 -25.94 -23.78
C ALA A 32 8.45 -24.54 -23.18
N ALA A 33 8.07 -24.47 -21.90
CA ALA A 33 7.83 -23.20 -21.20
C ALA A 33 9.13 -22.39 -21.06
N GLU A 34 10.24 -23.04 -20.72
CA GLU A 34 11.55 -22.40 -20.68
C GLU A 34 11.94 -21.89 -22.07
N HIS A 35 11.78 -22.71 -23.10
CA HIS A 35 12.10 -22.31 -24.47
C HIS A 35 11.26 -21.13 -24.94
N LEU A 36 9.95 -21.11 -24.68
CA LEU A 36 9.06 -19.99 -25.02
C LEU A 36 9.44 -18.69 -24.31
N SER A 37 10.02 -18.77 -23.11
CA SER A 37 10.51 -17.59 -22.39
C SER A 37 11.78 -16.97 -23.00
N PHE A 38 12.52 -17.75 -23.80
CA PHE A 38 13.81 -17.34 -24.37
C PHE A 38 13.77 -17.14 -25.89
N CYS A 39 12.85 -17.80 -26.60
CA CYS A 39 12.80 -17.82 -28.05
C CYS A 39 11.55 -17.11 -28.59
N ASP A 40 11.70 -15.83 -28.95
CA ASP A 40 10.62 -15.00 -29.49
C ASP A 40 9.97 -15.59 -30.76
N ALA A 41 10.76 -16.23 -31.62
CA ALA A 41 10.24 -16.84 -32.85
C ALA A 41 9.26 -18.00 -32.55
N CYS A 42 9.56 -18.83 -31.55
CA CYS A 42 8.66 -19.87 -31.08
C CYS A 42 7.45 -19.28 -30.35
N LEU A 43 7.66 -18.20 -29.58
CA LEU A 43 6.57 -17.50 -28.90
C LEU A 43 5.55 -16.92 -29.89
N VAL A 44 6.00 -16.28 -30.98
CA VAL A 44 5.12 -15.75 -32.03
C VAL A 44 4.33 -16.87 -32.71
N ARG A 45 4.97 -18.00 -33.03
CA ARG A 45 4.28 -19.17 -33.61
C ARG A 45 3.24 -19.73 -32.63
N TYR A 46 3.58 -19.82 -31.35
CA TYR A 46 2.66 -20.26 -30.30
C TYR A 46 1.45 -19.33 -30.15
N THR A 47 1.66 -18.01 -30.09
CA THR A 47 0.55 -17.06 -29.98
C THR A 47 -0.30 -17.00 -31.23
N ALA A 48 0.29 -17.17 -32.42
CA ALA A 48 -0.47 -17.24 -33.68
C ALA A 48 -1.41 -18.46 -33.72
N LEU A 49 -1.01 -19.58 -33.12
CA LEU A 49 -1.89 -20.75 -32.98
C LEU A 49 -3.02 -20.50 -31.97
N LEU A 50 -2.78 -19.69 -30.93
CA LEU A 50 -3.80 -19.27 -29.95
C LEU A 50 -4.77 -18.21 -30.50
N GLU A 51 -4.33 -17.36 -31.44
CA GLU A 51 -5.19 -16.34 -32.05
C GLU A 51 -6.36 -16.92 -32.87
N GLY A 52 -6.27 -18.20 -33.25
CA GLY A 52 -7.37 -18.94 -33.86
C GLY A 52 -8.50 -19.32 -32.90
N ASP A 53 -8.24 -19.27 -31.58
CA ASP A 53 -9.27 -19.51 -30.58
C ASP A 53 -10.11 -18.24 -30.35
N VAL A 54 -11.43 -18.42 -30.35
CA VAL A 54 -12.37 -17.36 -30.01
C VAL A 54 -12.07 -16.91 -28.58
N LEU A 55 -11.48 -15.71 -28.45
CA LEU A 55 -11.34 -15.01 -27.19
C LEU A 55 -12.68 -15.07 -26.46
N GLN A 56 -12.72 -15.80 -25.35
CA GLN A 56 -13.92 -15.85 -24.53
C GLN A 56 -14.13 -14.47 -23.93
N GLU A 57 -15.16 -13.78 -24.43
CA GLU A 57 -15.66 -12.56 -23.81
C GLU A 57 -16.08 -12.92 -22.39
N PRO A 58 -15.59 -12.22 -21.35
CA PRO A 58 -16.03 -12.49 -20.00
C PRO A 58 -17.56 -12.29 -19.93
N PRO A 59 -18.28 -13.07 -19.11
CA PRO A 59 -19.74 -12.97 -19.00
C PRO A 59 -20.22 -11.60 -18.50
N THR A 60 -19.30 -10.78 -17.98
CA THR A 60 -19.52 -9.39 -17.58
C THR A 60 -18.34 -8.55 -18.01
N ASP A 61 -18.60 -7.32 -18.47
CA ASP A 61 -17.56 -6.37 -18.83
C ASP A 61 -16.67 -6.03 -17.62
N GLN A 62 -15.41 -6.45 -17.68
CA GLN A 62 -14.40 -6.22 -16.64
C GLN A 62 -13.53 -4.99 -16.88
N THR A 63 -13.71 -4.27 -17.99
CA THR A 63 -12.87 -3.13 -18.36
C THR A 63 -12.94 -2.02 -17.31
N LEU A 64 -14.15 -1.64 -16.88
CA LEU A 64 -14.37 -0.62 -15.87
C LEU A 64 -13.80 -1.01 -14.49
N PRO A 65 -14.05 -2.23 -13.95
CA PRO A 65 -13.41 -2.70 -12.72
C PRO A 65 -11.88 -2.69 -12.76
N VAL A 66 -11.29 -3.22 -13.83
CA VAL A 66 -9.82 -3.32 -13.99
C VAL A 66 -9.22 -1.93 -14.08
N LEU A 67 -9.80 -1.04 -14.91
CA LEU A 67 -9.29 0.31 -15.07
C LEU A 67 -9.45 1.13 -13.78
N ARG A 68 -10.53 0.95 -13.02
CA ARG A 68 -10.68 1.55 -11.69
C ARG A 68 -9.61 1.07 -10.72
N ARG A 69 -9.30 -0.23 -10.69
CA ARG A 69 -8.23 -0.78 -9.84
C ARG A 69 -6.87 -0.25 -10.27
N LEU A 70 -6.59 -0.21 -11.56
CA LEU A 70 -5.34 0.33 -12.10
C LEU A 70 -5.18 1.82 -11.77
N ARG A 71 -6.22 2.64 -12.00
CA ARG A 71 -6.22 4.06 -11.64
C ARG A 71 -6.03 4.26 -10.14
N ARG A 72 -6.64 3.45 -9.28
CA ARG A 72 -6.44 3.51 -7.83
C ARG A 72 -4.99 3.21 -7.46
N ARG A 73 -4.38 2.17 -8.03
CA ARG A 73 -2.97 1.82 -7.78
C ARG A 73 -2.04 2.93 -8.27
N ALA A 74 -2.28 3.47 -9.46
CA ALA A 74 -1.50 4.58 -10.00
C ALA A 74 -1.62 5.85 -9.14
N ALA A 75 -2.83 6.20 -8.71
CA ALA A 75 -3.06 7.33 -7.81
C ALA A 75 -2.39 7.12 -6.46
N GLN A 76 -2.47 5.93 -5.86
CA GLN A 76 -1.77 5.60 -4.61
C GLN A 76 -0.25 5.74 -4.75
N ALA A 77 0.33 5.29 -5.86
CA ALA A 77 1.76 5.42 -6.13
C ALA A 77 2.22 6.88 -6.32
N LEU A 78 1.37 7.73 -6.88
CA LEU A 78 1.64 9.17 -6.97
C LEU A 78 1.52 9.83 -5.60
N MET A 79 0.41 9.60 -4.89
CA MET A 79 0.15 10.20 -3.58
C MET A 79 1.22 9.81 -2.57
N SER A 80 1.71 8.56 -2.55
CA SER A 80 2.77 8.13 -1.63
C SER A 80 4.08 8.91 -1.82
N ARG A 81 4.43 9.23 -3.07
CA ARG A 81 5.60 10.07 -3.39
C ARG A 81 5.41 11.51 -2.93
N TYR A 82 4.24 12.09 -3.17
CA TYR A 82 3.92 13.44 -2.71
C TYR A 82 3.87 13.55 -1.18
N THR A 83 3.30 12.56 -0.49
CA THR A 83 3.26 12.54 0.99
C THR A 83 4.66 12.47 1.59
N ALA A 84 5.56 11.67 1.01
CA ALA A 84 6.94 11.58 1.47
C ALA A 84 7.70 12.90 1.26
N ALA A 85 7.56 13.52 0.08
CA ALA A 85 8.17 14.82 -0.21
C ALA A 85 7.63 15.93 0.70
N ALA A 86 6.31 15.98 0.91
CA ALA A 86 5.69 16.95 1.81
C ALA A 86 6.16 16.78 3.25
N ALA A 87 6.24 15.54 3.75
CA ALA A 87 6.76 15.25 5.08
C ALA A 87 8.21 15.75 5.23
N ALA A 88 9.07 15.50 4.25
CA ALA A 88 10.46 15.99 4.26
C ALA A 88 10.53 17.52 4.33
N VAL A 89 9.77 18.23 3.48
CA VAL A 89 9.73 19.71 3.49
C VAL A 89 9.25 20.25 4.84
N LEU A 90 8.22 19.65 5.43
CA LEU A 90 7.72 20.06 6.75
C LEU A 90 8.75 19.80 7.85
N ILE A 91 9.42 18.65 7.85
CA ILE A 91 10.48 18.35 8.82
C ILE A 91 11.63 19.35 8.66
N THR A 92 12.14 19.54 7.45
CA THR A 92 13.24 20.48 7.22
C THR A 92 12.85 21.91 7.58
N GLY A 93 11.66 22.37 7.15
CA GLY A 93 11.15 23.70 7.46
C GLY A 93 10.94 23.94 8.95
N THR A 94 10.45 22.93 9.68
CA THR A 94 10.29 23.02 11.14
C THR A 94 11.64 23.06 11.85
N LEU A 95 12.62 22.24 11.45
CA LEU A 95 13.99 22.28 11.98
C LEU A 95 14.68 23.64 11.68
N TRP A 96 14.42 24.21 10.51
CA TRP A 96 14.95 25.53 10.13
C TRP A 96 14.32 26.65 10.94
N TYR A 97 12.99 26.63 11.09
CA TYR A 97 12.26 27.64 11.85
C TYR A 97 12.57 27.59 13.34
N THR A 98 12.84 26.40 13.91
CA THR A 98 13.15 26.25 15.33
C THR A 98 14.61 26.57 15.67
N GLY A 99 15.46 26.80 14.67
CA GLY A 99 16.85 27.22 14.88
C GLY A 99 17.81 26.09 15.28
N ILE A 100 17.39 24.82 15.26
CA ILE A 100 18.24 23.66 15.61
C ILE A 100 19.51 23.61 14.73
N PHE A 101 19.42 23.99 13.45
CA PHE A 101 20.58 24.02 12.57
C PHE A 101 21.65 25.02 13.02
N ALA A 102 21.26 26.15 13.64
CA ALA A 102 22.21 27.12 14.17
C ALA A 102 22.89 26.62 15.45
N ASP A 103 22.13 25.95 16.33
CA ASP A 103 22.64 25.37 17.58
C ASP A 103 23.64 24.24 17.32
N ILE A 104 23.34 23.34 16.37
CA ILE A 104 24.24 22.25 15.94
C ILE A 104 25.46 22.81 15.19
N ALA A 105 25.29 23.82 14.32
CA ALA A 105 26.41 24.44 13.62
C ALA A 105 27.36 25.15 14.58
N GLY A 106 26.84 25.81 15.63
CA GLY A 106 27.64 26.39 16.71
C GLY A 106 28.54 25.36 17.40
N VAL A 107 28.01 24.17 17.71
CA VAL A 107 28.79 23.05 18.27
C VAL A 107 29.89 22.59 17.31
N PHE A 108 29.65 22.57 15.99
CA PHE A 108 30.66 22.17 15.00
C PHE A 108 31.75 23.23 14.79
N THR A 109 31.41 24.52 14.87
CA THR A 109 32.38 25.61 14.72
C THR A 109 33.38 25.70 15.88
N VAL A 110 33.04 25.20 17.06
CA VAL A 110 33.96 25.15 18.22
C VAL A 110 35.13 24.17 18.01
N ARG A 111 35.07 23.26 17.03
CA ARG A 111 36.18 22.33 16.69
C ARG A 111 37.14 22.90 15.62
N GLY A 112 36.84 24.05 15.00
CA GLY A 112 37.62 24.58 13.86
C GLY A 112 38.84 25.41 14.24
N GLU A 113 38.92 25.91 15.47
CA GLU A 113 40.02 26.77 15.94
C GLU A 113 40.75 26.09 17.09
N ASP A 114 41.75 25.26 16.78
CA ASP A 114 42.84 25.00 17.73
C ASP A 114 44.06 24.44 16.98
N MET A 115 44.92 25.35 16.49
CA MET A 115 46.35 25.08 16.38
C MET A 115 47.15 26.39 16.46
N THR A 116 47.12 27.05 17.62
CA THR A 116 48.09 28.10 17.98
C THR A 116 48.71 27.77 19.34
N PRO A 117 50.04 27.57 19.46
CA PRO A 117 50.67 27.18 20.72
C PRO A 117 50.82 28.38 21.68
N GLN A 118 50.33 28.27 22.92
CA GLN A 118 50.52 29.27 23.98
C GLN A 118 50.67 28.56 25.36
N PRO A 119 51.61 28.97 26.25
CA PRO A 119 52.13 28.17 27.38
C PRO A 119 51.28 28.25 28.68
N PRO A 120 51.57 27.44 29.73
CA PRO A 120 50.58 26.97 30.68
C PRO A 120 50.37 27.94 31.85
N ALA A 121 49.11 28.27 32.15
CA ALA A 121 48.73 28.83 33.43
C ALA A 121 47.35 28.31 33.86
N ALA A 122 47.37 27.53 34.95
CA ALA A 122 46.31 27.34 35.92
C ALA A 122 44.90 26.89 35.43
N SER A 123 44.72 25.56 35.49
CA SER A 123 43.56 24.89 36.07
C SER A 123 42.17 25.50 35.84
N GLN A 124 41.49 25.03 34.80
CA GLN A 124 40.04 24.85 34.80
C GLN A 124 39.77 23.36 34.57
N PRO A 125 38.88 22.71 35.33
CA PRO A 125 38.52 21.33 35.04
C PRO A 125 37.79 21.35 33.70
N ALA A 126 38.41 20.72 32.70
CA ALA A 126 37.75 20.32 31.48
C ALA A 126 36.51 19.52 31.87
N ARG A 127 35.35 20.18 31.87
CA ARG A 127 34.08 19.49 31.74
C ARG A 127 34.06 19.00 30.31
N GLU A 128 34.59 17.81 30.09
CA GLU A 128 34.30 17.02 28.90
C GLU A 128 32.80 16.68 28.96
N GLU A 129 31.94 17.64 28.61
CA GLU A 129 30.61 17.28 28.13
C GLU A 129 30.80 16.67 26.75
N GLU A 130 30.68 15.35 26.70
CA GLU A 130 30.71 14.61 25.44
C GLU A 130 29.78 15.30 24.43
N PRO A 131 30.27 15.68 23.24
CA PRO A 131 29.50 16.47 22.28
C PRO A 131 28.19 15.77 21.85
N GLY A 132 28.14 14.44 21.95
CA GLY A 132 26.91 13.67 21.75
C GLY A 132 25.81 14.00 22.76
N SER A 133 26.15 14.30 24.02
CA SER A 133 25.18 14.62 25.07
C SER A 133 24.51 15.98 24.87
N ALA A 134 25.24 16.97 24.35
CA ALA A 134 24.69 18.29 24.02
C ALA A 134 23.69 18.20 22.85
N ILE A 135 24.03 17.42 21.81
CA ILE A 135 23.14 17.17 20.66
C ILE A 135 21.87 16.43 21.12
N LEU A 136 22.02 15.40 21.96
CA LEU A 136 20.87 14.65 22.47
C LEU A 136 19.93 15.53 23.32
N ARG A 137 20.47 16.44 24.15
CA ARG A 137 19.68 17.42 24.93
C ARG A 137 18.94 18.41 24.03
N ALA A 138 19.61 18.98 23.03
CA ALA A 138 18.97 19.89 22.08
C ALA A 138 17.83 19.21 21.30
N VAL A 139 18.00 17.94 20.93
CA VAL A 139 16.96 17.14 20.27
C VAL A 139 15.80 16.82 21.21
N SER A 140 16.08 16.46 22.47
CA SER A 140 15.01 16.16 23.45
C SER A 140 14.17 17.39 23.76
N ASP A 141 14.81 18.54 24.00
CA ASP A 141 14.12 19.80 24.35
C ASP A 141 13.22 20.26 23.20
N TRP A 142 13.68 20.09 21.96
CA TRP A 142 12.87 20.35 20.79
C TRP A 142 11.69 19.37 20.64
N SER A 143 11.90 18.07 20.85
CA SER A 143 10.85 17.06 20.78
C SER A 143 9.71 17.37 21.75
N GLU A 144 10.01 17.78 22.99
CA GLU A 144 8.99 18.19 23.97
C GLU A 144 8.22 19.44 23.52
N LYS A 145 8.90 20.41 22.90
CA LYS A 145 8.29 21.62 22.36
C LYS A 145 7.36 21.33 21.17
N VAL A 146 7.74 20.39 20.30
CA VAL A 146 6.90 19.94 19.19
C VAL A 146 5.68 19.16 19.70
N GLN A 147 5.88 18.23 20.65
CA GLN A 147 4.77 17.46 21.23
C GLN A 147 3.77 18.35 21.98
N SER A 148 4.24 19.37 22.70
CA SER A 148 3.37 20.33 23.38
C SER A 148 2.58 21.22 22.41
N ALA A 149 3.19 21.63 21.29
CA ALA A 149 2.52 22.39 20.24
C ALA A 149 1.50 21.56 19.43
N LEU A 150 1.71 20.25 19.30
CA LEU A 150 0.81 19.31 18.61
C LEU A 150 -0.34 18.79 19.50
N ARG A 151 -0.24 18.99 20.83
CA ARG A 151 -1.24 18.53 21.81
C ARG A 151 -2.68 19.05 21.59
N PRO A 152 -2.98 20.21 20.95
CA PRO A 152 -4.37 20.63 20.77
C PRO A 152 -5.08 20.05 19.53
N ALA A 153 -4.45 19.20 18.71
CA ALA A 153 -5.04 18.77 17.42
C ALA A 153 -5.68 17.36 17.38
N TYR A 154 -5.71 16.61 18.49
CA TYR A 154 -6.48 15.34 18.56
C TYR A 154 -7.38 15.31 19.80
N GLN A 155 -8.59 15.87 19.67
CA GLN A 155 -9.69 15.58 20.58
C GLN A 155 -10.42 14.35 20.05
N ALA A 156 -10.32 13.21 20.73
CA ALA A 156 -11.12 12.03 20.39
C ALA A 156 -12.63 12.40 20.42
N PRO A 157 -13.45 11.94 19.46
CA PRO A 157 -14.90 12.12 19.53
C PRO A 157 -15.43 11.42 20.79
N GLN A 158 -15.95 12.18 21.74
CA GLN A 158 -16.59 11.61 22.94
C GLN A 158 -17.88 10.91 22.52
N PRO A 159 -18.08 9.61 22.84
CA PRO A 159 -19.35 8.95 22.59
C PRO A 159 -20.41 9.60 23.48
N LYS A 160 -21.46 10.15 22.86
CA LYS A 160 -22.57 10.77 23.58
C LYS A 160 -23.27 9.70 24.41
N ALA A 161 -23.26 9.88 25.74
CA ALA A 161 -23.98 9.05 26.68
C ALA A 161 -25.48 9.10 26.35
N LYS A 162 -26.07 7.92 26.14
CA LYS A 162 -27.52 7.74 26.01
C LYS A 162 -28.14 8.08 27.37
N THR A 163 -28.87 9.19 27.43
CA THR A 163 -29.77 9.47 28.54
C THR A 163 -31.04 8.66 28.32
N ASP A 164 -31.18 7.58 29.07
CA ASP A 164 -32.45 6.91 29.29
C ASP A 164 -33.40 7.88 30.03
N ARG A 165 -34.55 8.19 29.43
CA ARG A 165 -35.65 8.86 30.13
C ARG A 165 -37.01 8.43 29.57
N SER A 166 -37.51 7.37 30.20
CA SER A 166 -38.90 7.09 30.61
C SER A 166 -40.04 7.41 29.64
N ASP A 167 -40.67 6.34 29.17
CA ASP A 167 -42.09 6.00 29.36
C ASP A 167 -43.13 7.13 29.50
N ASN A 168 -44.10 7.00 28.58
CA ASN A 168 -45.55 7.12 28.75
C ASN A 168 -46.20 8.51 28.62
N ALA A 169 -46.92 8.71 27.52
CA ALA A 169 -48.39 8.54 27.47
C ALA A 169 -48.97 9.45 26.38
N ASP A 170 -49.73 8.89 25.43
CA ASP A 170 -50.88 9.58 24.86
C ASP A 170 -51.91 8.53 24.38
N ALA A 171 -53.17 8.82 24.69
CA ALA A 171 -54.32 7.93 24.67
C ALA A 171 -55.10 8.00 23.31
N PRO A 172 -56.41 7.66 23.21
CA PRO A 172 -56.87 6.42 22.59
C PRO A 172 -57.89 6.59 21.42
N ALA A 173 -58.41 5.44 20.94
CA ALA A 173 -59.67 5.21 20.18
C ALA A 173 -59.65 5.58 18.67
N SER A 174 -60.33 4.91 17.74
CA SER A 174 -61.10 3.65 17.64
C SER A 174 -61.55 3.50 16.17
N GLY A 175 -61.82 2.28 15.69
CA GLY A 175 -62.53 2.02 14.43
C GLY A 175 -62.22 0.64 13.84
N LYS A 176 -62.87 -0.43 14.33
CA LYS A 176 -63.92 -1.24 13.65
C LYS A 176 -63.50 -1.77 12.26
N ALA A 177 -63.11 -3.04 12.14
CA ALA A 177 -63.90 -4.28 12.14
C ALA A 177 -64.28 -4.71 10.71
N ASP A 178 -63.91 -5.96 10.39
CA ASP A 178 -64.58 -6.97 9.53
C ASP A 178 -63.46 -7.83 8.90
N ALA A 179 -63.50 -9.14 8.73
CA ALA A 179 -64.20 -10.30 9.27
C ALA A 179 -63.62 -11.51 8.48
N ALA A 180 -63.66 -12.71 9.07
CA ALA A 180 -63.54 -14.04 8.45
C ALA A 180 -62.13 -14.65 8.21
N ASP A 181 -61.76 -15.55 9.12
CA ASP A 181 -60.97 -16.80 8.97
C ASP A 181 -61.82 -17.87 8.20
N PRO A 182 -61.38 -19.13 7.93
CA PRO A 182 -60.03 -19.72 7.97
C PRO A 182 -59.69 -20.65 6.78
N ALA A 183 -58.42 -21.10 6.77
CA ALA A 183 -57.94 -22.41 6.31
C ALA A 183 -58.15 -22.82 4.83
N SER A 184 -57.04 -23.15 4.14
CA SER A 184 -56.67 -24.55 3.80
C SER A 184 -55.57 -24.63 2.72
N THR A 185 -54.68 -25.58 2.96
CA THR A 185 -53.79 -26.30 2.04
C THR A 185 -54.32 -26.44 0.61
N GLN A 186 -53.45 -26.35 -0.41
CA GLN A 186 -53.05 -27.50 -1.26
C GLN A 186 -52.18 -27.08 -2.46
N THR A 187 -51.30 -28.01 -2.81
CA THR A 187 -50.36 -28.16 -3.91
C THR A 187 -50.99 -28.16 -5.31
N LYS A 188 -50.11 -28.24 -6.35
CA LYS A 188 -50.32 -28.53 -7.80
C LYS A 188 -50.12 -27.25 -8.65
N GLY A 189 -49.12 -27.12 -9.51
CA GLY A 189 -48.66 -28.04 -10.56
C GLY A 189 -49.33 -27.61 -11.87
N VAL A 190 -48.60 -26.92 -12.76
CA VAL A 190 -49.04 -26.57 -14.11
C VAL A 190 -47.82 -26.53 -15.03
N ASP A 191 -47.85 -27.46 -15.99
CA ASP A 191 -47.33 -27.50 -17.37
C ASP A 191 -45.90 -27.03 -17.72
#